data_AF-A0A8T3P2D6-F1
#
_entry.id   AF-A0A8T3P2D6-F1
#
_cell.length_a   1.000
_cell.length_b   1.000
_cell.length_c   1.000
_cell.angle_alpha   90.00
_cell.angle_beta   90.00
_cell.angle_gamma   90.00
#
_symmetry.space_group_name_H-M   'P 1'
#
loop_
_entity.id
_entity.type
_entity.pdbx_description
1 polymer ?
#
loop_
_entity_poly.entity_id
_entity_poly.type
_entity_poly.pdbx_seq_one_letter_code
_entity_poly.pdbx_strand_id
1 'polypeptide(L)'
;MDFHRRRVDWAAVAAVPVFGWLVIPTTIHAERIGLSDPWLVMLAVPVGLLLAFRWPIASGVALAIGATWIRLVYLGVPDGSDQLIVSQAASQLAFSGGNPYGVGYDASWPRDGSPFVYGPLELLAAPPGRIVEALAAGGTLVILAFMRSFLTLAAIGSHYLFVQFGMSGINDNLPAFLILAGLVTMRRHRMAGALLLVLAAGVKPYAFAWFPAAIGFAGIPVALALIAGSAIIWSPLLLGWGIPSFIRSIELAALTHPFPENTLNMPQWRIIAVPLALASLLVRQWWVMVVAGLAIFCAVLFLDRWASYGYWLVVLPLVGMIGERAARFGLQAAVRMVRERSTTVMAPVS
;
A
#
# COMPACT_ATOMS: atom_id res chain seq x y z
N MET A 1 -5.35 -16.78 40.52
CA MET A 1 -5.19 -15.82 39.40
C MET A 1 -4.06 -16.34 38.51
N ASP A 2 -4.41 -17.08 37.46
CA ASP A 2 -3.42 -17.58 36.51
C ASP A 2 -2.78 -16.41 35.77
N PHE A 3 -1.54 -16.08 36.16
CA PHE A 3 -0.60 -15.39 35.30
C PHE A 3 -0.31 -16.31 34.11
N HIS A 4 -1.26 -16.41 33.18
CA HIS A 4 -0.98 -16.87 31.84
C HIS A 4 0.19 -16.02 31.35
N ARG A 5 1.39 -16.63 31.33
CA ARG A 5 2.61 -16.04 30.78
C ARG A 5 2.29 -15.58 29.36
N ARG A 6 1.93 -14.31 29.21
CA ARG A 6 1.74 -13.70 27.89
C ARG A 6 3.10 -13.80 27.21
N ARG A 7 3.16 -14.57 26.13
CA ARG A 7 4.38 -14.64 25.32
C ARG A 7 4.69 -13.23 24.85
N VAL A 8 5.89 -12.76 25.15
CA VAL A 8 6.42 -11.48 24.66
C VAL A 8 6.39 -11.53 23.14
N ASP A 9 5.82 -10.51 22.50
CA ASP A 9 5.86 -10.36 21.05
C ASP A 9 7.17 -9.66 20.68
N TRP A 10 8.20 -10.45 20.42
CA TRP A 10 9.53 -9.93 20.10
C TRP A 10 9.55 -9.04 18.85
N ALA A 11 8.59 -9.20 17.92
CA ALA A 11 8.48 -8.29 16.78
C ALA A 11 8.06 -6.88 17.21
N ALA A 12 7.14 -6.76 18.18
CA ALA A 12 6.76 -5.47 18.76
C ALA A 12 7.94 -4.82 19.49
N VAL A 13 8.70 -5.60 20.26
CA VAL A 13 9.88 -5.12 20.98
C VAL A 13 10.96 -4.65 20.01
N ALA A 14 11.24 -5.41 18.95
CA ALA A 14 12.23 -5.07 17.94
C ALA A 14 11.83 -3.89 17.04
N ALA A 15 10.53 -3.70 16.81
CA ALA A 15 10.01 -2.59 16.00
C ALA A 15 10.31 -1.21 16.61
N VAL A 16 10.32 -1.09 17.94
CA VAL A 16 10.57 0.19 18.63
C VAL A 16 11.98 0.76 18.35
N PRO A 17 13.09 0.03 18.55
CA PRO A 17 14.41 0.54 18.23
C PRO A 17 14.62 0.71 16.71
N VAL A 18 14.02 -0.14 15.86
CA VAL A 18 14.04 0.04 14.40
C VAL A 18 13.36 1.35 14.01
N PHE A 19 12.19 1.64 14.59
CA PHE A 19 11.48 2.90 14.39
C PHE A 19 12.35 4.08 14.82
N GLY A 20 12.89 4.02 16.04
CA GLY A 20 13.79 5.06 16.58
C GLY A 20 14.99 5.34 15.69
N TRP A 21 15.67 4.29 15.21
CA TRP A 21 16.83 4.43 14.34
C TRP A 21 16.47 5.06 12.98
N LEU A 22 15.39 4.59 12.36
CA LEU A 22 14.95 5.07 11.05
C LEU A 22 14.29 6.46 11.09
N VAL A 23 13.76 6.89 12.23
CA VAL A 23 13.09 8.20 12.33
C VAL A 23 14.09 9.35 12.48
N ILE A 24 15.31 9.09 12.99
CA ILE A 24 16.39 10.09 13.12
C ILE A 24 16.73 10.78 11.77
N PRO A 25 17.05 10.06 10.67
CA PRO A 25 17.32 10.72 9.40
C PRO A 25 16.11 11.50 8.87
N THR A 26 14.89 11.06 9.17
CA THR A 26 13.65 11.74 8.79
C THR A 26 13.47 13.05 9.55
N THR A 27 13.72 13.08 10.87
CA THR A 27 13.65 14.32 11.65
C THR A 27 14.75 15.29 11.24
N ILE A 28 15.97 14.80 11.00
CA ILE A 28 17.07 15.63 10.47
C ILE A 28 16.70 16.24 9.11
N HIS A 29 16.09 15.45 8.23
CA HIS A 29 15.63 15.95 6.94
C HIS A 29 14.54 17.02 7.09
N ALA A 30 13.54 16.78 7.95
CA ALA A 30 12.46 17.74 8.24
C ALA A 30 12.99 19.07 8.80
N GLU A 31 13.94 19.02 9.73
CA GLU A 31 14.59 20.23 10.28
C GLU A 31 15.35 21.00 9.20
N ARG A 32 16.07 20.30 8.30
CA ARG A 32 16.81 20.94 7.20
C ARG A 32 15.92 21.70 6.22
N ILE A 33 14.67 21.28 6.06
CA ILE A 33 13.67 21.97 5.22
C ILE A 33 12.79 22.94 6.04
N GLY A 34 13.18 23.25 7.28
CA GLY A 34 12.57 24.28 8.11
C GLY A 34 11.27 23.88 8.81
N LEU A 35 10.96 22.58 8.91
CA LEU A 35 9.76 22.12 9.62
C LEU A 35 9.99 22.12 11.14
N SER A 36 8.99 22.62 11.90
CA SER A 36 9.04 22.66 13.35
C SER A 36 8.58 21.34 13.98
N ASP A 37 9.14 21.04 15.14
CA ASP A 37 8.73 19.93 16.00
C ASP A 37 8.73 18.51 15.39
N PRO A 38 9.55 18.17 14.38
CA PRO A 38 9.60 16.80 13.88
C PRO A 38 10.10 15.84 14.97
N TRP A 39 10.90 16.33 15.92
CA TRP A 39 11.42 15.59 17.07
C TRP A 39 10.32 15.00 17.97
N LEU A 40 9.10 15.54 17.99
CA LEU A 40 7.99 15.01 18.81
C LEU A 40 7.65 13.55 18.46
N VAL A 41 7.94 13.11 17.24
CA VAL A 41 7.80 11.70 16.84
C VAL A 41 8.62 10.75 17.72
N MET A 42 9.73 11.22 18.29
CA MET A 42 10.60 10.43 19.16
C MET A 42 9.91 10.03 20.45
N LEU A 43 8.85 10.74 20.89
CA LEU A 43 8.03 10.35 22.05
C LEU A 43 7.32 9.00 21.84
N ALA A 44 7.10 8.59 20.59
CA ALA A 44 6.54 7.27 20.30
C ALA A 44 7.48 6.11 20.69
N VAL A 45 8.79 6.35 20.77
CA VAL A 45 9.79 5.33 21.13
C VAL A 45 9.66 4.87 22.60
N PRO A 46 9.77 5.76 23.62
CA PRO A 46 9.63 5.34 25.01
C PRO A 46 8.23 4.80 25.30
N VAL A 47 7.17 5.41 24.74
CA VAL A 47 5.79 4.92 24.89
C VAL A 47 5.65 3.53 24.26
N GLY A 48 6.15 3.35 23.04
CA GLY A 48 6.17 2.08 22.34
C GLY A 48 6.90 0.99 23.14
N LEU A 49 8.05 1.32 23.73
CA LEU A 49 8.84 0.38 24.53
C LEU A 49 8.10 -0.07 25.80
N LEU A 50 7.51 0.88 26.54
CA LEU A 50 6.72 0.60 27.74
C LEU A 50 5.54 -0.33 27.43
N LEU A 51 4.90 -0.13 26.27
CA LEU A 51 3.73 -0.90 25.86
C LEU A 51 4.10 -2.24 25.21
N ALA A 52 5.26 -2.39 24.58
CA ALA A 52 5.62 -3.55 23.76
C ALA A 52 5.57 -4.87 24.56
N PHE A 53 5.96 -4.84 25.83
CA PHE A 53 5.99 -6.04 26.68
C PHE A 53 4.62 -6.54 27.10
N ARG A 54 3.65 -5.64 27.31
CA ARG A 54 2.35 -5.98 27.92
C ARG A 54 1.20 -5.89 26.92
N TRP A 55 1.22 -4.88 26.04
CA TRP A 55 0.19 -4.51 25.09
C TRP A 55 0.81 -4.21 23.71
N PRO A 56 1.26 -5.23 22.95
CA PRO A 56 1.96 -5.04 21.68
C PRO A 56 1.14 -4.27 20.64
N ILE A 57 -0.20 -4.42 20.63
CA ILE A 57 -1.07 -3.62 19.75
C ILE A 57 -1.02 -2.14 20.15
N ALA A 58 -1.08 -1.82 21.44
CA ALA A 58 -0.99 -0.44 21.91
C ALA A 58 0.38 0.17 21.58
N SER A 59 1.46 -0.63 21.63
CA SER A 59 2.79 -0.23 21.14
C SER A 59 2.76 0.12 19.65
N GLY A 60 2.21 -0.75 18.80
CA GLY A 60 2.04 -0.46 17.37
C GLY A 60 1.17 0.77 17.10
N VAL A 61 0.11 0.99 17.87
CA VAL A 61 -0.73 2.19 17.77
C VAL A 61 0.05 3.45 18.16
N ALA A 62 0.86 3.40 19.23
CA ALA A 62 1.71 4.53 19.61
C ALA A 62 2.71 4.88 18.49
N LEU A 63 3.34 3.88 17.87
CA LEU A 63 4.21 4.08 16.71
C LEU A 63 3.44 4.64 15.50
N ALA A 64 2.23 4.17 15.23
CA ALA A 64 1.38 4.69 14.16
C ALA A 64 0.98 6.16 14.39
N ILE A 65 0.68 6.54 15.64
CA ILE A 65 0.39 7.93 16.01
C ILE A 65 1.61 8.81 15.77
N GLY A 66 2.80 8.41 16.24
CA GLY A 66 4.04 9.15 15.96
C GLY A 66 4.32 9.28 14.46
N ALA A 67 4.20 8.18 13.71
CA ALA A 67 4.36 8.15 12.26
C ALA A 67 3.33 9.01 11.51
N THR A 68 2.12 9.15 12.06
CA THR A 68 1.08 10.05 11.52
C THR A 68 1.40 11.50 11.86
N TRP A 69 1.91 11.77 13.06
CA TRP A 69 2.35 13.12 13.45
C TRP A 69 3.42 13.67 12.52
N ILE A 70 4.51 12.93 12.27
CA ILE A 70 5.57 13.41 11.37
C ILE A 70 5.02 13.68 9.96
N ARG A 71 4.05 12.88 9.49
CA ARG A 71 3.33 13.11 8.23
C ARG A 71 2.53 14.41 8.23
N LEU A 72 1.83 14.72 9.31
CA LEU A 72 1.13 16.00 9.45
C LEU A 72 2.09 17.20 9.43
N VAL A 73 3.29 17.05 10.02
CA VAL A 73 4.34 18.08 9.93
C VAL A 73 4.75 18.31 8.46
N TYR A 74 4.88 17.25 7.66
CA TYR A 74 5.19 17.35 6.23
C TYR A 74 4.02 17.86 5.35
N LEU A 75 2.75 17.82 5.80
CA LEU A 75 1.64 18.43 5.04
C LEU A 75 1.83 19.93 4.80
N GLY A 76 2.55 20.61 5.71
CA GLY A 76 2.78 22.05 5.64
C GLY A 76 3.75 22.48 4.53
N VAL A 77 4.47 21.54 3.89
CA VAL A 77 5.39 21.84 2.80
C VAL A 77 4.57 22.23 1.55
N PRO A 78 4.77 23.38 0.91
CA PRO A 78 3.94 23.83 -0.21
C PRO A 78 3.99 22.91 -1.46
N ASP A 79 5.10 22.19 -1.64
CA ASP A 79 5.38 21.44 -2.85
C ASP A 79 4.45 20.23 -3.02
N GLY A 80 3.64 20.26 -4.08
CA GLY A 80 2.86 19.13 -4.55
C GLY A 80 3.64 18.31 -5.59
N SER A 81 3.34 17.02 -5.66
CA SER A 81 3.85 16.17 -6.73
C SER A 81 3.17 16.54 -8.05
N ASP A 82 3.87 16.31 -9.16
CA ASP A 82 3.33 16.48 -10.50
C ASP A 82 2.03 15.67 -10.69
N GLN A 83 1.98 14.47 -10.10
CA GLN A 83 0.81 13.59 -10.13
C GLN A 83 -0.43 14.27 -9.54
N LEU A 84 -0.28 14.97 -8.41
CA LEU A 84 -1.40 15.69 -7.80
C LEU A 84 -1.86 16.86 -8.66
N ILE A 85 -0.92 17.62 -9.22
CA ILE A 85 -1.23 18.79 -10.07
C ILE A 85 -2.02 18.34 -11.30
N VAL A 86 -1.55 17.28 -11.98
CA VAL A 86 -2.24 16.66 -13.12
C VAL A 86 -3.62 16.16 -12.71
N SER A 87 -3.74 15.43 -11.60
CA SER A 87 -5.03 14.91 -11.13
C SER A 87 -6.02 16.03 -10.79
N GLN A 88 -5.55 17.15 -10.24
CA GLN A 88 -6.39 18.31 -9.94
C GLN A 88 -6.85 19.04 -11.20
N ALA A 89 -5.95 19.24 -12.16
CA ALA A 89 -6.31 19.83 -13.45
C ALA A 89 -7.28 18.93 -14.25
N ALA A 90 -7.08 17.62 -14.19
CA ALA A 90 -7.99 16.64 -14.78
C ALA A 90 -9.36 16.64 -14.13
N SER A 91 -9.40 16.72 -12.80
CA SER A 91 -10.64 16.85 -12.02
C SER A 91 -11.42 18.11 -12.42
N GLN A 92 -10.73 19.26 -12.52
CA GLN A 92 -11.35 20.52 -12.97
C GLN A 92 -11.91 20.41 -14.40
N LEU A 93 -11.17 19.80 -15.33
CA LEU A 93 -11.63 19.58 -16.69
C LEU A 93 -12.85 18.64 -16.74
N ALA A 94 -12.84 17.56 -15.96
CA ALA A 94 -13.97 16.63 -15.89
C ALA A 94 -15.23 17.30 -15.32
N PHE A 95 -15.08 18.07 -14.23
CA PHE A 95 -16.21 18.76 -13.59
C PHE A 95 -16.75 19.94 -14.40
N SER A 96 -15.98 20.49 -15.34
CA SER A 96 -16.48 21.45 -16.33
C SER A 96 -17.15 20.81 -17.55
N GLY A 97 -17.29 19.47 -17.56
CA GLY A 97 -17.92 18.70 -18.64
C GLY A 97 -16.96 18.24 -19.73
N GLY A 98 -15.66 18.46 -19.57
CA GLY A 98 -14.62 18.00 -20.49
C GLY A 98 -14.23 16.53 -20.33
N ASN A 99 -13.35 16.08 -21.24
CA ASN A 99 -12.73 14.75 -21.17
C ASN A 99 -11.36 14.85 -20.51
N PRO A 100 -11.13 14.20 -19.35
CA PRO A 100 -9.85 14.27 -18.64
C PRO A 100 -8.77 13.37 -19.26
N TYR A 101 -9.09 12.57 -20.28
CA TYR A 101 -8.17 11.61 -20.89
C TYR A 101 -7.74 12.02 -22.29
N GLY A 102 -6.56 11.54 -22.70
CA GLY A 102 -5.99 11.74 -24.04
C GLY A 102 -5.37 13.12 -24.27
N VAL A 103 -5.16 13.89 -23.19
CA VAL A 103 -4.58 15.24 -23.20
C VAL A 103 -3.41 15.32 -22.21
N GLY A 104 -2.42 16.16 -22.52
CA GLY A 104 -1.39 16.59 -21.58
C GLY A 104 -1.86 17.84 -20.84
N TYR A 105 -1.45 18.01 -19.58
CA TYR A 105 -1.84 19.16 -18.76
C TYR A 105 -0.68 20.15 -18.60
N ASP A 106 -0.79 21.36 -19.15
CA ASP A 106 0.26 22.39 -19.13
C ASP A 106 0.73 22.81 -17.72
N ALA A 107 -0.10 22.54 -16.70
CA ALA A 107 0.24 22.81 -15.30
C ALA A 107 1.34 21.88 -14.75
N SER A 108 1.71 20.84 -15.48
CA SER A 108 2.63 19.78 -15.06
C SER A 108 4.00 19.87 -15.75
N TRP A 109 4.94 19.03 -15.31
CA TRP A 109 6.27 18.92 -15.87
C TRP A 109 6.48 17.53 -16.51
N PRO A 110 7.04 17.43 -17.73
CA PRO A 110 7.58 18.46 -18.62
C PRO A 110 6.50 19.37 -19.21
N ARG A 111 6.91 20.54 -19.75
CA ARG A 111 6.01 21.59 -20.27
C ARG A 111 5.01 21.13 -21.34
N ASP A 112 5.26 20.02 -22.01
CA ASP A 112 4.33 19.42 -22.98
C ASP A 112 3.15 18.68 -22.31
N GLY A 113 3.14 18.65 -20.98
CA GLY A 113 2.05 18.19 -20.13
C GLY A 113 2.03 16.68 -19.88
N SER A 114 2.21 16.29 -18.62
CA SER A 114 1.90 14.95 -18.12
C SER A 114 0.40 14.64 -18.27
N PRO A 115 0.01 13.46 -18.78
CA PRO A 115 -1.39 13.10 -18.94
C PRO A 115 -1.98 12.46 -17.69
N PHE A 116 -3.31 12.50 -17.57
CA PHE A 116 -4.04 11.78 -16.53
C PHE A 116 -4.25 10.31 -16.93
N VAL A 117 -3.60 9.39 -16.19
CA VAL A 117 -3.60 7.93 -16.43
C VAL A 117 -4.22 7.13 -15.27
N TYR A 118 -5.04 7.79 -14.45
CA TYR A 118 -5.65 7.19 -13.26
C TYR A 118 -7.10 6.81 -13.52
N GLY A 119 -7.74 6.14 -12.56
CA GLY A 119 -9.14 5.77 -12.67
C GLY A 119 -10.09 6.93 -12.32
N PRO A 120 -11.39 6.82 -12.63
CA PRO A 120 -12.34 7.92 -12.43
C PRO A 120 -12.52 8.38 -10.98
N LEU A 121 -12.29 7.51 -9.98
CA LEU A 121 -12.39 7.93 -8.58
C LEU A 121 -11.26 8.86 -8.17
N GLU A 122 -10.12 8.82 -8.86
CA GLU A 122 -9.03 9.77 -8.61
C GLU A 122 -9.48 11.21 -8.87
N LEU A 123 -10.39 11.43 -9.84
CA LEU A 123 -10.97 12.76 -10.11
C LEU A 123 -11.74 13.30 -8.90
N LEU A 124 -12.26 12.43 -8.02
CA LEU A 124 -12.94 12.81 -6.78
C LEU A 124 -11.95 12.97 -5.61
N ALA A 125 -10.87 12.19 -5.60
CA ALA A 125 -9.84 12.22 -4.56
C ALA A 125 -8.86 13.39 -4.73
N ALA A 126 -8.63 13.85 -5.96
CA ALA A 126 -7.62 14.86 -6.29
C ALA A 126 -7.87 16.25 -5.71
N PRO A 127 -9.12 16.79 -5.66
CA PRO A 127 -9.36 18.11 -5.08
C PRO A 127 -8.92 18.25 -3.62
N PRO A 128 -9.31 17.35 -2.68
CA PRO A 128 -8.73 17.35 -1.33
C PRO A 128 -7.29 16.82 -1.29
N GLY A 129 -6.87 16.07 -2.32
CA GLY A 129 -5.48 15.77 -2.65
C GLY A 129 -4.67 15.21 -1.49
N ARG A 130 -3.69 15.98 -1.03
CA ARG A 130 -2.76 15.60 0.06
C ARG A 130 -3.45 15.16 1.34
N ILE A 131 -4.63 15.71 1.65
CA ILE A 131 -5.39 15.31 2.85
C ILE A 131 -5.83 13.84 2.73
N VAL A 132 -6.32 13.43 1.55
CA VAL A 132 -6.76 12.06 1.30
C VAL A 132 -5.58 11.09 1.35
N GLU A 133 -4.46 11.45 0.74
CA GLU A 133 -3.23 10.65 0.76
C GLU A 133 -2.67 10.49 2.19
N ALA A 134 -2.69 11.56 2.99
CA ALA A 134 -2.27 11.53 4.40
C ALA A 134 -3.16 10.61 5.25
N LEU A 135 -4.47 10.70 5.07
CA LEU A 135 -5.43 9.84 5.77
C LEU A 135 -5.26 8.37 5.36
N ALA A 136 -5.01 8.10 4.09
CA ALA A 136 -4.75 6.75 3.59
C ALA A 136 -3.43 6.18 4.13
N ALA A 137 -2.38 7.00 4.21
CA ALA A 137 -1.11 6.62 4.82
C ALA A 137 -1.28 6.29 6.31
N GLY A 138 -1.99 7.14 7.07
CA GLY A 138 -2.35 6.88 8.46
C GLY A 138 -3.18 5.60 8.64
N GLY A 139 -4.19 5.41 7.79
CA GLY A 139 -5.02 4.20 7.78
C GLY A 139 -4.22 2.92 7.51
N THR A 140 -3.22 2.99 6.62
CA THR A 140 -2.29 1.88 6.35
C THR A 140 -1.49 1.49 7.60
N LEU A 141 -0.94 2.48 8.32
CA LEU A 141 -0.21 2.25 9.57
C LEU A 141 -1.09 1.62 10.65
N VAL A 142 -2.33 2.08 10.77
CA VAL A 142 -3.32 1.51 11.71
C VAL A 142 -3.61 0.04 11.37
N ILE A 143 -3.83 -0.29 10.09
CA ILE A 143 -4.02 -1.68 9.67
C ILE A 143 -2.79 -2.53 10.00
N LEU A 144 -1.57 -2.04 9.73
CA LEU A 144 -0.34 -2.78 10.05
C LEU A 144 -0.20 -3.03 11.56
N ALA A 145 -0.58 -2.07 12.41
CA ALA A 145 -0.59 -2.23 13.86
C ALA A 145 -1.53 -3.36 14.29
N PHE A 146 -2.78 -3.36 13.78
CA PHE A 146 -3.77 -4.40 14.08
C PHE A 146 -3.39 -5.77 13.51
N MET A 147 -2.72 -5.79 12.36
CA MET A 147 -2.17 -7.00 11.75
C MET A 147 -0.88 -7.48 12.42
N ARG A 148 -0.39 -6.75 13.44
CA ARG A 148 0.86 -7.02 14.17
C ARG A 148 2.06 -7.12 13.23
N SER A 149 2.09 -6.27 12.21
CA SER A 149 3.21 -6.18 11.26
C SER A 149 4.10 -5.03 11.71
N PHE A 150 4.68 -5.19 12.91
CA PHE A 150 5.28 -4.09 13.65
C PHE A 150 6.60 -3.62 13.03
N LEU A 151 7.40 -4.53 12.47
CA LEU A 151 8.64 -4.14 11.78
C LEU A 151 8.34 -3.38 10.49
N THR A 152 7.33 -3.83 9.76
CA THR A 152 6.82 -3.18 8.55
C THR A 152 6.24 -1.81 8.87
N LEU A 153 5.43 -1.72 9.92
CA LEU A 153 4.91 -0.46 10.45
C LEU A 153 6.06 0.47 10.82
N ALA A 154 7.08 -0.04 11.51
CA ALA A 154 8.23 0.77 11.89
C ALA A 154 8.91 1.34 10.64
N ALA A 155 9.28 0.48 9.69
CA ALA A 155 9.97 0.90 8.47
C ALA A 155 9.18 1.93 7.64
N ILE A 156 7.90 1.66 7.36
CA ILE A 156 7.05 2.57 6.58
C ILE A 156 6.71 3.83 7.37
N GLY A 157 6.53 3.69 8.68
CA GLY A 157 6.13 4.75 9.58
C GLY A 157 7.22 5.80 9.78
N SER A 158 8.49 5.41 9.79
CA SER A 158 9.61 6.29 10.12
C SER A 158 10.58 6.62 9.00
N HIS A 159 10.72 5.81 7.95
CA HIS A 159 11.71 6.07 6.91
C HIS A 159 11.31 7.27 6.03
N TYR A 160 12.22 8.21 5.80
CA TYR A 160 11.92 9.52 5.21
C TYR A 160 11.24 9.42 3.84
N LEU A 161 11.66 8.51 2.95
CA LEU A 161 11.01 8.31 1.65
C LEU A 161 9.51 8.01 1.77
N PHE A 162 9.10 7.11 2.68
CA PHE A 162 7.68 6.75 2.85
C PHE A 162 6.89 7.80 3.63
N VAL A 163 7.55 8.57 4.48
CA VAL A 163 6.94 9.74 5.11
C VAL A 163 6.69 10.79 4.04
N GLN A 164 7.70 11.18 3.28
CA GLN A 164 7.62 12.18 2.22
C GLN A 164 6.61 11.81 1.14
N PHE A 165 6.62 10.57 0.63
CA PHE A 165 5.65 10.12 -0.37
C PHE A 165 4.21 10.11 0.14
N GLY A 166 4.01 9.95 1.46
CA GLY A 166 2.70 10.10 2.08
C GLY A 166 2.13 11.51 1.98
N MET A 167 2.99 12.52 1.80
CA MET A 167 2.65 13.93 2.01
C MET A 167 2.87 14.83 0.79
N SER A 168 3.72 14.42 -0.15
CA SER A 168 3.94 15.13 -1.41
C SER A 168 2.73 15.06 -2.35
N GLY A 169 1.69 14.30 -2.01
CA GLY A 169 0.55 14.08 -2.90
C GLY A 169 0.87 13.10 -4.03
N ILE A 170 1.86 12.23 -3.85
CA ILE A 170 1.96 11.02 -4.68
C ILE A 170 0.70 10.20 -4.43
N ASN A 171 -0.08 9.95 -5.48
CA ASN A 171 -1.41 9.35 -5.38
C ASN A 171 -1.38 7.82 -5.27
N ASP A 172 -0.38 7.29 -4.57
CA ASP A 172 -0.21 5.85 -4.33
C ASP A 172 -0.64 5.41 -2.92
N ASN A 173 -0.86 6.32 -1.97
CA ASN A 173 -1.25 5.93 -0.61
C ASN A 173 -2.71 5.51 -0.55
N LEU A 174 -3.62 6.25 -1.19
CA LEU A 174 -5.04 5.87 -1.26
C LEU A 174 -5.26 4.47 -1.88
N PRO A 175 -4.76 4.16 -3.09
CA PRO A 175 -4.92 2.82 -3.65
C PRO A 175 -4.18 1.76 -2.82
N ALA A 176 -2.98 2.05 -2.28
CA ALA A 176 -2.27 1.11 -1.39
C ALA A 176 -3.09 0.76 -0.14
N PHE A 177 -3.68 1.77 0.51
CA PHE A 177 -4.56 1.60 1.66
C PHE A 177 -5.78 0.76 1.31
N LEU A 178 -6.47 1.08 0.21
CA LEU A 178 -7.67 0.35 -0.23
C LEU A 178 -7.35 -1.10 -0.60
N ILE A 179 -6.21 -1.35 -1.25
CA ILE A 179 -5.72 -2.72 -1.53
C ILE A 179 -5.48 -3.46 -0.22
N LEU A 180 -4.68 -2.91 0.69
CA LEU A 180 -4.37 -3.55 1.97
C LEU A 180 -5.65 -3.82 2.79
N ALA A 181 -6.51 -2.81 2.93
CA ALA A 181 -7.78 -2.90 3.62
C ALA A 181 -8.69 -3.96 2.98
N GLY A 182 -8.78 -3.97 1.64
CA GLY A 182 -9.55 -4.94 0.88
C GLY A 182 -9.08 -6.35 1.15
N LEU A 183 -7.79 -6.61 0.96
CA LEU A 183 -7.20 -7.93 1.17
C LEU A 183 -7.35 -8.41 2.61
N VAL A 184 -7.14 -7.55 3.62
CA VAL A 184 -7.35 -7.90 5.03
C VAL A 184 -8.83 -8.21 5.31
N THR A 185 -9.74 -7.40 4.79
CA THR A 185 -11.19 -7.56 4.95
C THR A 185 -11.70 -8.84 4.31
N MET A 186 -11.18 -9.21 3.13
CA MET A 186 -11.55 -10.43 2.40
C MET A 186 -11.34 -11.72 3.21
N ARG A 187 -10.49 -11.70 4.26
CA ARG A 187 -10.32 -12.84 5.17
C ARG A 187 -11.61 -13.27 5.85
N ARG A 188 -12.52 -12.33 6.12
CA ARG A 188 -13.78 -12.56 6.84
C ARG A 188 -14.99 -12.16 6.02
N HIS A 189 -14.89 -11.05 5.28
CA HIS A 189 -15.98 -10.47 4.51
C HIS A 189 -15.55 -10.33 3.04
N ARG A 190 -15.66 -11.42 2.28
CA ARG A 190 -15.18 -11.52 0.89
C ARG A 190 -15.73 -10.41 -0.01
N MET A 191 -17.03 -10.13 0.08
CA MET A 191 -17.68 -9.10 -0.73
C MET A 191 -17.22 -7.70 -0.36
N ALA A 192 -17.17 -7.35 0.94
CA ALA A 192 -16.70 -6.04 1.37
C ALA A 192 -15.24 -5.79 0.96
N GLY A 193 -14.39 -6.81 1.07
CA GLY A 193 -13.02 -6.71 0.59
C GLY A 193 -12.92 -6.60 -0.94
N ALA A 194 -13.80 -7.28 -1.69
CA ALA A 194 -13.89 -7.11 -3.15
C ALA A 194 -14.27 -5.67 -3.52
N LEU A 195 -15.27 -5.08 -2.84
CA LEU A 195 -15.67 -3.69 -3.07
C LEU A 195 -14.51 -2.71 -2.83
N LEU A 196 -13.72 -2.91 -1.77
CA LEU A 196 -12.51 -2.11 -1.54
C LEU A 196 -11.47 -2.25 -2.66
N LEU A 197 -11.30 -3.45 -3.23
CA LEU A 197 -10.43 -3.64 -4.41
C LEU A 197 -11.00 -2.95 -5.66
N VAL A 198 -12.32 -2.93 -5.84
CA VAL A 198 -12.96 -2.16 -6.93
C VAL A 198 -12.70 -0.66 -6.74
N LEU A 199 -12.85 -0.14 -5.53
CA LEU A 199 -12.54 1.26 -5.22
C LEU A 199 -11.06 1.56 -5.50
N ALA A 200 -10.15 0.67 -5.08
CA ALA A 200 -8.72 0.82 -5.39
C ALA A 200 -8.46 0.87 -6.89
N ALA A 201 -9.09 -0.01 -7.67
CA ALA A 201 -8.98 -0.04 -9.13
C ALA A 201 -9.60 1.19 -9.78
N GLY A 202 -10.64 1.76 -9.17
CA GLY A 202 -11.23 3.04 -9.55
C GLY A 202 -10.33 4.23 -9.31
N VAL A 203 -9.36 4.13 -8.40
CA VAL A 203 -8.32 5.15 -8.16
C VAL A 203 -7.12 4.89 -9.08
N LYS A 204 -6.54 3.69 -9.04
CA LYS A 204 -5.41 3.31 -9.91
C LYS A 204 -5.61 1.94 -10.59
N PRO A 205 -5.45 1.85 -11.93
CA PRO A 205 -5.67 0.62 -12.68
C PRO A 205 -4.81 -0.56 -12.24
N TYR A 206 -3.61 -0.35 -11.70
CA TYR A 206 -2.76 -1.46 -11.27
C TYR A 206 -3.41 -2.33 -10.18
N ALA A 207 -4.43 -1.84 -9.47
CA ALA A 207 -5.12 -2.63 -8.44
C ALA A 207 -5.89 -3.81 -9.05
N PHE A 208 -6.16 -3.80 -10.37
CA PHE A 208 -6.68 -4.96 -11.10
C PHE A 208 -5.76 -6.19 -10.99
N ALA A 209 -4.48 -6.03 -10.64
CA ALA A 209 -3.56 -7.14 -10.43
C ALA A 209 -4.04 -8.16 -9.38
N TRP A 210 -4.84 -7.73 -8.40
CA TRP A 210 -5.39 -8.63 -7.37
C TRP A 210 -6.71 -9.31 -7.76
N PHE A 211 -7.36 -8.90 -8.86
CA PHE A 211 -8.69 -9.41 -9.21
C PHE A 211 -8.67 -10.92 -9.51
N PRO A 212 -7.78 -11.46 -10.36
CA PRO A 212 -7.78 -12.89 -10.67
C PRO A 212 -7.56 -13.76 -9.43
N ALA A 213 -6.61 -13.38 -8.58
CA ALA A 213 -6.33 -14.10 -7.34
C ALA A 213 -7.52 -14.01 -6.35
N ALA A 214 -8.16 -12.84 -6.25
CA ALA A 214 -9.34 -12.63 -5.42
C ALA A 214 -10.53 -13.48 -5.88
N ILE A 215 -10.71 -13.63 -7.21
CA ILE A 215 -11.70 -14.52 -7.81
C ILE A 215 -11.40 -15.98 -7.46
N GLY A 216 -10.15 -16.43 -7.60
CA GLY A 216 -9.76 -17.79 -7.23
C GLY A 216 -10.05 -18.10 -5.77
N PHE A 217 -9.69 -17.15 -4.88
CA PHE A 217 -9.85 -17.29 -3.43
C PHE A 217 -11.31 -17.27 -2.98
N ALA A 218 -12.12 -16.35 -3.53
CA ALA A 218 -13.44 -16.06 -3.00
C ALA A 218 -14.62 -16.58 -3.86
N GLY A 219 -14.35 -16.97 -5.11
CA GLY A 219 -15.31 -17.59 -6.02
C GLY A 219 -16.13 -16.61 -6.88
N ILE A 220 -17.14 -17.16 -7.57
CA ILE A 220 -17.98 -16.47 -8.55
C ILE A 220 -18.67 -15.22 -8.00
N PRO A 221 -19.24 -15.18 -6.78
CA PRO A 221 -19.89 -13.96 -6.27
C PRO A 221 -18.94 -12.76 -6.22
N VAL A 222 -17.67 -12.98 -5.86
CA VAL A 222 -16.66 -11.93 -5.89
C VAL A 222 -16.30 -11.54 -7.32
N ALA A 223 -16.24 -12.49 -8.26
CA ALA A 223 -16.04 -12.15 -9.68
C ALA A 223 -17.13 -11.21 -10.20
N LEU A 224 -18.40 -11.50 -9.89
CA LEU A 224 -19.51 -10.64 -10.28
C LEU A 224 -19.42 -9.26 -9.64
N ALA A 225 -19.11 -9.16 -8.35
CA ALA A 225 -18.93 -7.86 -7.68
C ALA A 225 -17.76 -7.05 -8.24
N LEU A 226 -16.63 -7.71 -8.52
CA LEU A 226 -15.47 -7.05 -9.13
C LEU A 226 -15.81 -6.52 -10.52
N ILE A 227 -16.43 -7.33 -11.38
CA ILE A 227 -16.80 -6.95 -12.75
C ILE A 227 -17.86 -5.84 -12.74
N ALA A 228 -18.98 -6.05 -12.03
CA ALA A 228 -20.08 -5.10 -12.00
C ALA A 228 -19.65 -3.78 -11.32
N GLY A 229 -18.94 -3.87 -10.19
CA GLY A 229 -18.43 -2.69 -9.50
C GLY A 229 -17.47 -1.89 -10.37
N SER A 230 -16.54 -2.55 -11.06
CA SER A 230 -15.63 -1.87 -11.98
C SER A 230 -16.38 -1.25 -13.15
N ALA A 231 -17.36 -1.95 -13.75
CA ALA A 231 -18.17 -1.38 -14.82
C ALA A 231 -18.93 -0.12 -14.37
N ILE A 232 -19.46 -0.09 -13.14
CA ILE A 232 -20.15 1.08 -12.57
C ILE A 232 -19.15 2.24 -12.40
N ILE A 233 -18.02 2.00 -11.73
CA ILE A 233 -17.06 3.06 -11.43
C ILE A 233 -16.41 3.61 -12.69
N TRP A 234 -16.13 2.73 -13.65
CA TRP A 234 -15.54 3.09 -14.93
C TRP A 234 -16.57 3.52 -15.98
N SER A 235 -17.87 3.57 -15.64
CA SER A 235 -18.93 3.96 -16.57
C SER A 235 -18.74 5.34 -17.22
N PRO A 236 -18.19 6.38 -16.57
CA PRO A 236 -17.91 7.65 -17.25
C PRO A 236 -16.93 7.47 -18.42
N LEU A 237 -15.92 6.61 -18.26
CA LEU A 237 -15.00 6.27 -19.34
C LEU A 237 -15.69 5.43 -20.42
N LEU A 238 -16.48 4.43 -20.02
CA LEU A 238 -17.13 3.50 -20.94
C LEU A 238 -18.23 4.15 -21.80
N LEU A 239 -18.93 5.15 -21.25
CA LEU A 239 -20.13 5.73 -21.86
C LEU A 239 -19.97 7.18 -22.32
N GLY A 240 -19.06 7.95 -21.72
CA GLY A 240 -18.90 9.38 -22.00
C GLY A 240 -17.56 9.72 -22.64
N TRP A 241 -16.46 9.49 -21.92
CA TRP A 241 -15.13 9.94 -22.35
C TRP A 241 -14.46 9.04 -23.40
N GLY A 242 -14.86 7.77 -23.47
CA GLY A 242 -14.39 6.80 -24.45
C GLY A 242 -13.06 6.13 -24.06
N ILE A 243 -13.02 4.80 -24.19
CA ILE A 243 -11.81 3.98 -23.99
C ILE A 243 -10.60 4.48 -24.80
N PRO A 244 -10.74 4.90 -26.09
CA PRO A 244 -9.59 5.37 -26.87
C PRO A 244 -8.85 6.55 -26.23
N SER A 245 -9.56 7.47 -25.54
CA SER A 245 -8.93 8.61 -24.86
C SER A 245 -8.07 8.15 -23.68
N PHE A 246 -8.52 7.14 -22.92
CA PHE A 246 -7.72 6.58 -21.83
C PHE A 246 -6.47 5.86 -22.34
N ILE A 247 -6.60 5.09 -23.43
CA ILE A 247 -5.44 4.47 -24.09
C ILE A 247 -4.45 5.53 -24.56
N ARG A 248 -4.94 6.64 -25.14
CA ARG A 248 -4.10 7.77 -25.52
C ARG A 248 -3.39 8.41 -24.32
N SER A 249 -4.03 8.54 -23.15
CA SER A 249 -3.33 9.00 -21.93
C SER A 249 -2.17 8.06 -21.56
N ILE A 250 -2.39 6.75 -21.64
CA ILE A 250 -1.37 5.74 -21.35
C ILE A 250 -0.19 5.87 -22.33
N GLU A 251 -0.47 6.05 -23.62
CA GLU A 251 0.56 6.27 -24.65
C GLU A 251 1.34 7.56 -24.40
N LEU A 252 0.65 8.66 -24.08
CA LEU A 252 1.28 9.93 -23.74
C LEU A 252 2.18 9.80 -22.51
N ALA A 253 1.74 9.12 -21.45
CA ALA A 253 2.55 8.93 -20.24
C ALA A 253 3.83 8.14 -20.56
N ALA A 254 3.73 7.21 -21.50
CA ALA A 254 4.86 6.46 -22.01
C ALA A 254 5.91 7.35 -22.70
N LEU A 255 5.47 8.41 -23.39
CA LEU A 255 6.35 9.36 -24.04
C LEU A 255 6.95 10.36 -23.05
N THR A 256 6.19 10.75 -22.03
CA THR A 256 6.60 11.73 -21.01
C THR A 256 7.68 11.21 -20.06
N HIS A 257 7.74 9.89 -19.82
CA HIS A 257 8.76 9.24 -18.99
C HIS A 257 9.69 8.36 -19.85
N PRO A 258 10.64 8.95 -20.61
CA PRO A 258 11.49 8.21 -21.53
C PRO A 258 12.52 7.32 -20.84
N PHE A 259 12.91 7.66 -19.60
CA PHE A 259 13.88 6.90 -18.81
C PHE A 259 13.18 6.11 -17.70
N PRO A 260 13.54 4.83 -17.51
CA PRO A 260 12.98 4.05 -16.44
C PRO A 260 13.50 4.56 -15.08
N GLU A 261 12.59 4.82 -14.14
CA GLU A 261 12.96 5.15 -12.76
C GLU A 261 13.47 3.92 -11.98
N ASN A 262 13.15 2.71 -12.47
CA ASN A 262 13.61 1.44 -11.91
C ASN A 262 14.55 0.67 -12.88
N THR A 263 15.24 -0.34 -12.35
CA THR A 263 16.35 -1.02 -13.02
C THR A 263 15.97 -2.19 -13.95
N LEU A 264 14.72 -2.67 -13.98
CA LEU A 264 14.39 -3.89 -14.73
C LEU A 264 13.95 -3.63 -16.18
N ASN A 265 13.24 -2.52 -16.48
CA ASN A 265 12.79 -2.08 -17.82
C ASN A 265 12.81 -3.15 -18.93
N MET A 266 11.92 -4.15 -18.80
CA MET A 266 11.84 -5.35 -19.63
C MET A 266 10.39 -5.54 -20.11
N PRO A 267 9.82 -4.59 -20.89
CA PRO A 267 8.38 -4.51 -21.15
C PRO A 267 7.82 -5.77 -21.83
N GLN A 268 8.62 -6.46 -22.66
CA GLN A 268 8.23 -7.71 -23.29
C GLN A 268 7.94 -8.84 -22.29
N TRP A 269 8.54 -8.79 -21.09
CA TRP A 269 8.32 -9.78 -20.04
C TRP A 269 7.03 -9.55 -19.27
N ARG A 270 6.34 -8.40 -19.43
CA ARG A 270 5.03 -8.12 -18.82
C ARG A 270 3.98 -9.17 -19.20
N ILE A 271 4.17 -9.84 -20.34
CA ILE A 271 3.29 -10.94 -20.78
C ILE A 271 3.20 -12.08 -19.76
N ILE A 272 4.19 -12.26 -18.88
CA ILE A 272 4.15 -13.25 -17.78
C ILE A 272 3.00 -12.99 -16.80
N ALA A 273 2.47 -11.76 -16.74
CA ALA A 273 1.29 -11.45 -15.94
C ALA A 273 0.06 -12.27 -16.37
N VAL A 274 -0.04 -12.67 -17.65
CA VAL A 274 -1.16 -13.47 -18.17
C VAL A 274 -1.18 -14.89 -17.57
N PRO A 275 -0.13 -15.73 -17.71
CA PRO A 275 -0.13 -17.04 -17.07
C PRO A 275 -0.20 -16.95 -15.54
N LEU A 276 0.38 -15.91 -14.91
CA LEU A 276 0.22 -15.68 -13.47
C LEU A 276 -1.25 -15.42 -13.08
N ALA A 277 -1.96 -14.58 -13.85
CA ALA A 277 -3.37 -14.29 -13.64
C ALA A 277 -4.22 -15.57 -13.77
N LEU A 278 -4.00 -16.36 -14.83
CA LEU A 278 -4.72 -17.63 -15.03
C LEU A 278 -4.45 -18.63 -13.90
N ALA A 279 -3.18 -18.83 -13.52
CA ALA A 279 -2.81 -19.70 -12.43
C ALA A 279 -3.42 -19.25 -11.09
N SER A 280 -3.53 -17.94 -10.88
CA SER A 280 -4.08 -17.38 -9.64
C SER A 280 -5.57 -17.68 -9.42
N LEU A 281 -6.31 -18.06 -10.48
CA LEU A 281 -7.71 -18.51 -10.37
C LEU A 281 -7.84 -19.83 -9.59
N LEU A 282 -6.74 -20.58 -9.43
CA LEU A 282 -6.69 -21.82 -8.64
C LEU A 282 -6.40 -21.58 -7.15
N VAL A 283 -6.11 -20.34 -6.75
CA VAL A 283 -5.71 -20.01 -5.39
C VAL A 283 -6.87 -20.18 -4.41
N ARG A 284 -6.67 -20.96 -3.34
CA ARG A 284 -7.68 -21.15 -2.28
C ARG A 284 -7.29 -20.59 -0.93
N GLN A 285 -6.04 -20.15 -0.78
CA GLN A 285 -5.50 -19.65 0.47
C GLN A 285 -5.33 -18.14 0.42
N TRP A 286 -5.78 -17.45 1.47
CA TRP A 286 -5.76 -15.98 1.52
C TRP A 286 -4.37 -15.38 1.31
N TRP A 287 -3.33 -15.95 1.94
CA TRP A 287 -1.97 -15.40 1.82
C TRP A 287 -1.39 -15.65 0.42
N VAL A 288 -1.71 -16.80 -0.21
CA VAL A 288 -1.34 -17.08 -1.61
C VAL A 288 -2.03 -16.09 -2.54
N MET A 289 -3.28 -15.68 -2.25
CA MET A 289 -3.98 -14.67 -3.04
C MET A 289 -3.26 -13.33 -3.01
N VAL A 290 -2.81 -12.90 -1.83
CA VAL A 290 -2.04 -11.65 -1.69
C VAL A 290 -0.72 -11.74 -2.47
N VAL A 291 0.01 -12.86 -2.34
CA VAL A 291 1.29 -13.09 -3.06
C VAL A 291 1.08 -13.17 -4.57
N ALA A 292 0.03 -13.84 -5.05
CA ALA A 292 -0.27 -13.94 -6.46
C ALA A 292 -0.60 -12.57 -7.07
N GLY A 293 -1.40 -11.75 -6.38
CA GLY A 293 -1.66 -10.38 -6.81
C GLY A 293 -0.40 -9.51 -6.80
N LEU A 294 0.48 -9.66 -5.80
CA LEU A 294 1.80 -9.02 -5.79
C LEU A 294 2.67 -9.44 -6.98
N ALA A 295 2.69 -10.72 -7.33
CA ALA A 295 3.46 -11.21 -8.47
C ALA A 295 2.94 -10.63 -9.79
N ILE A 296 1.61 -10.57 -9.98
CA ILE A 296 0.99 -9.93 -11.14
C ILE A 296 1.31 -8.43 -11.16
N PHE A 297 1.18 -7.74 -10.03
CA PHE A 297 1.51 -6.31 -9.90
C PHE A 297 2.96 -6.03 -10.27
N CYS A 298 3.90 -6.82 -9.73
CA CYS A 298 5.32 -6.70 -10.05
C CYS A 298 5.60 -6.96 -11.53
N ALA A 299 4.99 -8.00 -12.10
CA ALA A 299 5.13 -8.30 -13.53
C ALA A 299 4.58 -7.16 -14.41
N VAL A 300 3.47 -6.52 -14.02
CA VAL A 300 2.84 -5.45 -14.81
C VAL A 300 3.58 -4.12 -14.69
N LEU A 301 4.00 -3.73 -13.48
CA LEU A 301 4.61 -2.42 -13.24
C LEU A 301 6.13 -2.47 -13.26
N PHE A 302 6.77 -3.35 -12.50
CA PHE A 302 8.23 -3.32 -12.34
C PHE A 302 9.00 -3.78 -13.58
N LEU A 303 8.35 -4.45 -14.52
CA LEU A 303 8.93 -4.78 -15.82
C LEU A 303 8.71 -3.67 -16.87
N ASP A 304 8.04 -2.57 -16.52
CA ASP A 304 7.86 -1.41 -17.40
C ASP A 304 8.68 -0.21 -16.92
N ARG A 305 8.89 0.75 -17.83
CA ARG A 305 9.64 1.98 -17.55
C ARG A 305 8.91 2.94 -16.60
N TRP A 306 7.62 2.77 -16.37
CA TRP A 306 6.81 3.67 -15.51
C TRP A 306 6.91 3.36 -14.03
N ALA A 307 7.64 2.30 -13.64
CA ALA A 307 7.80 1.92 -12.25
C ALA A 307 8.56 2.98 -11.45
N SER A 308 7.83 3.75 -10.65
CA SER A 308 8.39 4.72 -9.72
C SER A 308 8.65 4.10 -8.34
N TYR A 309 9.44 4.79 -7.52
CA TYR A 309 9.62 4.43 -6.12
C TYR A 309 8.30 4.48 -5.32
N GLY A 310 7.29 5.23 -5.78
CA GLY A 310 5.98 5.32 -5.15
C GLY A 310 5.26 3.98 -5.09
N TYR A 311 5.45 3.09 -6.06
CA TYR A 311 4.80 1.77 -6.08
C TYR A 311 5.25 0.83 -4.96
N TRP A 312 6.38 1.11 -4.30
CA TRP A 312 6.77 0.39 -3.08
C TRP A 312 5.82 0.63 -1.91
N LEU A 313 5.04 1.73 -1.92
CA LEU A 313 3.98 1.98 -0.94
C LEU A 313 2.89 0.91 -0.97
N VAL A 314 2.65 0.27 -2.12
CA VAL A 314 1.71 -0.85 -2.24
C VAL A 314 2.39 -2.16 -1.84
N VAL A 315 3.63 -2.38 -2.27
CA VAL A 315 4.34 -3.66 -2.10
C VAL A 315 4.72 -3.93 -0.65
N LEU A 316 5.35 -2.95 0.01
CA LEU A 316 5.96 -3.18 1.32
C LEU A 316 4.96 -3.52 2.43
N PRO A 317 3.80 -2.85 2.57
CA PRO A 317 2.81 -3.26 3.55
C PRO A 317 2.37 -4.72 3.38
N LEU A 318 2.20 -5.16 2.14
CA LEU A 318 1.71 -6.51 1.83
C LEU A 318 2.78 -7.58 2.06
N VAL A 319 4.00 -7.35 1.55
CA VAL A 319 5.14 -8.25 1.75
C VAL A 319 5.48 -8.36 3.22
N GLY A 320 5.57 -7.22 3.91
CA GLY A 320 5.88 -7.16 5.34
C GLY A 320 4.82 -7.87 6.20
N MET A 321 3.53 -7.64 5.91
CA MET A 321 2.43 -8.33 6.58
C MET A 321 2.48 -9.85 6.40
N ILE A 322 2.78 -10.34 5.19
CA ILE A 322 2.91 -11.77 4.93
C ILE A 322 4.16 -12.34 5.59
N GLY A 323 5.31 -11.67 5.44
CA GLY A 323 6.60 -12.11 5.93
C GLY A 323 6.65 -12.21 7.45
N GLU A 324 6.19 -11.17 8.16
CA GLU A 324 6.14 -11.20 9.63
C GLU A 324 5.15 -12.25 10.14
N ARG A 325 4.04 -12.46 9.43
CA ARG A 325 3.09 -13.52 9.76
C ARG A 325 3.73 -14.91 9.58
N ALA A 326 4.43 -15.15 8.48
CA ALA A 326 5.13 -16.40 8.22
C ALA A 326 6.21 -16.68 9.28
N ALA A 327 7.02 -15.67 9.62
CA ALA A 327 8.04 -15.77 10.67
C ALA A 327 7.45 -16.18 12.03
N ARG A 328 6.29 -15.61 12.41
CA ARG A 328 5.58 -16.00 13.64
C ARG A 328 5.14 -17.47 13.63
N PHE A 329 4.61 -17.97 12.51
CA PHE A 329 4.21 -19.37 12.41
C PHE A 329 5.41 -20.31 12.43
N GLY A 330 6.48 -19.99 11.71
CA GLY A 330 7.72 -20.78 11.70
C GLY A 330 8.33 -20.90 13.10
N LEU A 331 8.41 -19.78 13.83
CA LEU A 331 8.90 -19.77 15.21
C LEU A 331 8.01 -20.62 16.15
N GLN A 332 6.69 -20.52 16.01
CA GLN A 332 5.76 -21.33 16.81
C GLN A 332 5.91 -22.83 16.54
N ALA A 333 6.09 -23.22 15.28
CA ALA A 333 6.33 -24.61 14.90
C ALA A 333 7.66 -25.13 15.47
N ALA A 334 8.75 -24.35 15.37
CA ALA A 334 10.06 -24.71 15.94
C ALA A 334 10.00 -24.90 17.46
N VAL A 335 9.38 -23.97 18.19
CA VAL A 335 9.19 -24.08 19.65
C VAL A 335 8.39 -25.32 20.03
N ARG A 336 7.36 -25.66 19.23
CA ARG A 336 6.56 -26.87 19.45
C ARG A 336 7.40 -28.14 19.26
N MET A 337 8.18 -28.23 18.19
CA MET A 337 9.07 -29.38 17.93
C MET A 337 10.12 -29.58 19.04
N VAL A 338 10.73 -28.50 19.54
CA VAL A 338 11.69 -28.59 20.66
C VAL A 338 11.00 -29.11 21.92
N ARG A 339 9.80 -28.60 22.24
CA ARG A 339 9.04 -29.05 23.41
C ARG A 339 8.65 -30.52 23.34
N GLU A 340 8.23 -30.99 22.16
CA GLU A 340 7.84 -32.39 21.92
C GLU A 340 9.06 -33.34 22.03
N ARG A 341 10.24 -32.93 21.57
CA ARG A 341 11.50 -33.68 21.77
C ARG A 341 11.92 -33.74 23.24
N SER A 342 11.79 -32.64 23.99
CA SER A 342 12.14 -32.63 25.42
C SER A 342 11.24 -33.54 26.25
N THR A 343 9.98 -33.73 25.86
CA THR A 343 9.06 -34.65 26.56
C THR A 343 9.30 -36.13 26.22
N THR A 344 9.83 -36.45 25.04
CA THR A 344 10.13 -37.84 24.65
C THR A 344 11.39 -38.38 25.32
N VAL A 345 12.39 -37.53 25.59
CA VAL A 345 13.65 -37.93 26.26
C VAL A 345 13.48 -38.19 27.77
N MET A 346 12.41 -37.67 28.38
CA MET A 346 12.11 -37.89 29.81
C MET A 346 11.03 -38.95 30.07
N ALA A 347 10.58 -39.69 29.04
CA ALA A 347 9.74 -40.84 29.30
C ALA A 347 10.59 -41.91 30.02
N PRO A 348 10.23 -42.34 31.24
CA PRO A 348 10.99 -43.34 31.96
C PRO A 348 11.02 -44.63 31.15
N VAL A 349 12.22 -45.19 30.96
CA VAL A 349 12.40 -46.53 30.40
C VAL A 349 11.80 -47.50 31.41
N SER A 350 10.60 -47.99 31.12
CA SER A 350 9.88 -48.99 31.91
C SER A 350 10.37 -50.39 31.61
#